data_AF-A0A7Z9KSX5-F1
#
_entry.id   AF-A0A7Z9KSX5-F1
#
_cell.length_a   1.000
_cell.length_b   1.000
_cell.length_c   1.000
_cell.angle_alpha   90.00
_cell.angle_beta   90.00
_cell.angle_gamma   90.00
#
_symmetry.space_group_name_H-M   'P 1'
#
loop_
_entity.id
_entity.type
_entity.pdbx_description
1 polymer ?
#
loop_
_entity_poly.entity_id
_entity_poly.type
_entity_poly.pdbx_seq_one_letter_code
_entity_poly.pdbx_strand_id
1 'polypeptide(L)'
;GFIGSQSTSRPSLKIKLNHTDKKCQIDGLTNLTFNNNKQDKSLVSQFMGYALFNAADSPAPRCAYAEVTVNGTSLGIYSHVETVRKPFLKRVFGNDNGTLYGGPYVDFYPGWEGSFEHKSGKDNRGRKKIKQLTKVLESEDGNTEQAIGELVDLDSFYTFWAMEGLFGLWDGYSGNKNNFFILIRIPTNSTFYLGEQIRDLMVANLMS
;
A
#
# COMPACT_ATOMS: atom_id res chain seq x y z
N GLY A 1 -14.15 2.18 -4.91
CA GLY A 1 -13.72 1.90 -3.52
C GLY A 1 -14.55 0.75 -3.01
N PHE A 2 -14.01 -0.10 -2.15
CA PHE A 2 -14.79 -1.14 -1.49
C PHE A 2 -15.77 -0.54 -0.47
N ILE A 3 -16.70 -1.37 0.01
CA ILE A 3 -17.93 -0.96 0.72
C ILE A 3 -17.66 0.01 1.89
N GLY A 4 -16.54 -0.13 2.60
CA GLY A 4 -16.20 0.69 3.77
C GLY A 4 -16.02 2.20 3.50
N SER A 5 -15.41 2.57 2.36
CA SER A 5 -15.11 3.98 2.05
C SER A 5 -16.13 4.65 1.13
N GLN A 6 -17.16 3.92 0.66
CA GLN A 6 -18.15 4.48 -0.26
C GLN A 6 -19.09 5.46 0.46
N SER A 7 -19.28 6.62 -0.14
CA SER A 7 -20.16 7.65 0.37
C SER A 7 -20.64 8.52 -0.78
N THR A 8 -21.95 8.71 -0.88
CA THR A 8 -22.57 9.60 -1.87
C THR A 8 -22.39 11.06 -1.47
N SER A 9 -22.44 11.38 -0.18
CA SER A 9 -22.32 12.76 0.34
C SER A 9 -20.88 13.21 0.60
N ARG A 10 -19.95 12.27 0.79
CA ARG A 10 -18.55 12.57 1.11
C ARG A 10 -17.59 11.53 0.49
N PRO A 11 -17.53 11.45 -0.85
CA PRO A 11 -16.72 10.44 -1.54
C PRO A 11 -15.22 10.68 -1.31
N SER A 12 -14.42 9.62 -1.25
CA SER A 12 -12.97 9.74 -1.45
C SER A 12 -12.68 10.16 -2.88
N LEU A 13 -11.74 11.08 -3.08
CA LEU A 13 -11.42 11.64 -4.39
C LEU A 13 -10.05 11.18 -4.85
N LYS A 14 -9.95 10.77 -6.11
CA LYS A 14 -8.66 10.55 -6.79
C LYS A 14 -8.60 11.49 -7.97
N ILE A 15 -7.74 12.49 -7.90
CA ILE A 15 -7.57 13.48 -8.97
C ILE A 15 -6.38 13.05 -9.82
N LYS A 16 -6.60 12.94 -11.14
CA LYS A 16 -5.54 12.71 -12.11
C LYS A 16 -5.24 14.04 -12.80
N LEU A 17 -4.17 14.71 -12.36
CA LEU A 17 -3.77 16.03 -12.83
C LEU A 17 -3.49 16.03 -14.33
N ASN A 18 -2.88 14.94 -14.82
CA ASN A 18 -2.53 14.79 -16.22
C ASN A 18 -3.60 14.11 -17.09
N HIS A 19 -4.88 14.22 -16.71
CA HIS A 19 -5.97 13.65 -17.50
C HIS A 19 -6.10 14.38 -18.85
N THR A 20 -6.21 15.71 -18.83
CA THR A 20 -6.35 16.56 -20.02
C THR A 20 -4.99 17.02 -20.55
N ASP A 21 -4.20 17.73 -19.73
CA ASP A 21 -2.83 18.12 -20.07
C ASP A 21 -1.85 17.04 -19.59
N LYS A 22 -1.22 16.34 -20.52
CA LYS A 22 -0.30 15.23 -20.20
C LYS A 22 0.96 15.66 -19.43
N LYS A 23 1.31 16.94 -19.43
CA LYS A 23 2.46 17.50 -18.72
C LYS A 23 2.14 17.99 -17.30
N CYS A 24 0.85 18.14 -16.97
CA CYS A 24 0.44 18.70 -15.69
C CYS A 24 0.84 17.82 -14.51
N GLN A 25 1.53 18.42 -13.56
CA GLN A 25 2.00 17.80 -12.32
C GLN A 25 2.20 18.84 -11.23
N ILE A 26 2.19 18.40 -9.97
CA ILE A 26 2.57 19.20 -8.80
C ILE A 26 3.67 18.43 -8.09
N ASP A 27 4.87 19.00 -7.99
CA ASP A 27 6.05 18.37 -7.37
C ASP A 27 6.33 16.93 -7.85
N GLY A 28 6.17 16.71 -9.16
CA GLY A 28 6.36 15.39 -9.78
C GLY A 28 5.17 14.42 -9.62
N LEU A 29 4.12 14.82 -8.88
CA LEU A 29 2.90 14.03 -8.72
C LEU A 29 1.93 14.32 -9.86
N THR A 30 1.38 13.25 -10.43
CA THR A 30 0.31 13.30 -11.44
C THR A 30 -1.03 12.82 -10.89
N ASN A 31 -1.03 12.34 -9.65
CA ASN A 31 -2.19 11.81 -8.95
C ASN A 31 -2.21 12.32 -7.51
N LEU A 32 -3.37 12.83 -7.10
CA LEU A 32 -3.66 13.23 -5.72
C LEU A 32 -4.76 12.32 -5.19
N THR A 33 -4.60 11.80 -3.98
CA THR A 33 -5.59 10.93 -3.33
C THR A 33 -6.08 11.57 -2.05
N PHE A 34 -7.38 11.83 -1.97
CA PHE A 34 -8.05 12.41 -0.80
C PHE A 34 -9.01 11.36 -0.22
N ASN A 35 -8.64 10.76 0.90
CA ASN A 35 -9.48 9.79 1.60
C ASN A 35 -10.43 10.51 2.55
N ASN A 36 -11.70 10.13 2.49
CA ASN A 36 -12.76 10.73 3.30
C ASN A 36 -12.75 10.34 4.79
N ASN A 37 -11.94 9.34 5.16
CA ASN A 37 -11.83 8.75 6.49
C ASN A 37 -13.18 8.38 7.11
N LYS A 38 -14.16 7.94 6.30
CA LYS A 38 -15.55 7.72 6.75
C LYS A 38 -15.67 6.77 7.95
N GLN A 39 -14.77 5.80 8.07
CA GLN A 39 -14.78 4.81 9.15
C GLN A 39 -13.92 5.22 10.36
N ASP A 40 -13.16 6.31 10.25
CA ASP A 40 -12.32 6.84 11.31
C ASP A 40 -12.88 8.16 11.82
N LYS A 41 -13.65 8.11 12.91
CA LYS A 41 -14.26 9.30 13.54
C LYS A 41 -13.24 10.33 13.98
N SER A 42 -12.01 9.90 14.29
CA SER A 42 -10.94 10.79 14.76
C SER A 42 -10.24 11.53 13.63
N LEU A 43 -10.34 11.01 12.39
CA LEU A 43 -9.58 11.44 11.22
C LEU A 43 -8.05 11.34 11.39
N VAL A 44 -7.53 10.74 12.46
CA VAL A 44 -6.08 10.66 12.74
C VAL A 44 -5.45 9.30 12.44
N SER A 45 -6.23 8.23 12.36
CA SER A 45 -5.69 6.87 12.28
C SER A 45 -4.80 6.67 11.07
N GLN A 46 -5.25 7.16 9.90
CA GLN A 46 -4.47 7.05 8.67
C GLN A 46 -3.18 7.90 8.71
N PHE A 47 -3.24 9.10 9.26
CA PHE A 47 -2.09 9.99 9.38
C PHE A 47 -1.05 9.40 10.34
N MET A 48 -1.49 9.02 11.55
CA MET A 48 -0.64 8.47 12.60
C MET A 48 -0.06 7.11 12.19
N GLY A 49 -0.89 6.24 11.61
CA GLY A 49 -0.44 4.92 11.20
C GLY A 49 0.70 5.00 10.19
N TYR A 50 0.58 5.80 9.13
CA TYR A 50 1.67 5.95 8.16
C TYR A 50 2.90 6.63 8.76
N ALA A 51 2.72 7.59 9.68
CA ALA A 51 3.84 8.20 10.38
C ALA A 51 4.62 7.16 11.19
N LEU A 52 3.92 6.27 11.90
CA LEU A 52 4.54 5.22 12.71
C LEU A 52 5.20 4.11 11.86
N PHE A 53 4.58 3.69 10.76
CA PHE A 53 5.23 2.77 9.81
C PHE A 53 6.57 3.34 9.32
N ASN A 54 6.58 4.60 8.90
CA ASN A 54 7.82 5.27 8.47
C ASN A 54 8.82 5.43 9.63
N ALA A 55 8.36 5.65 10.87
CA ALA A 55 9.23 5.73 12.05
C ALA A 55 9.83 4.37 12.45
N ALA A 56 9.22 3.27 12.03
CA ALA A 56 9.71 1.91 12.20
C ALA A 56 10.51 1.41 10.98
N ASP A 57 10.93 2.31 10.08
CA ASP A 57 11.64 1.97 8.84
C ASP A 57 10.88 1.02 7.87
N SER A 58 9.57 0.88 8.05
CA SER A 58 8.69 0.19 7.09
C SER A 58 8.05 1.22 6.16
N PRO A 59 8.43 1.29 4.87
CA PRO A 59 8.02 2.39 4.03
C PRO A 59 6.49 2.50 3.85
N ALA A 60 5.97 3.70 4.11
CA ALA A 60 4.56 4.00 3.97
C ALA A 60 4.32 5.37 3.31
N PRO A 61 3.16 5.58 2.66
CA PRO A 61 2.79 6.87 2.08
C PRO A 61 2.94 8.04 3.05
N ARG A 62 3.39 9.20 2.57
CA ARG A 62 3.18 10.44 3.32
C ARG A 62 1.69 10.77 3.37
N CYS A 63 1.26 11.39 4.47
CA CYS A 63 -0.11 11.85 4.65
C CYS A 63 -0.11 13.27 5.20
N ALA A 64 -1.03 14.09 4.71
CA ALA A 64 -1.32 15.42 5.22
C ALA A 64 -2.85 15.61 5.28
N TYR A 65 -3.31 16.66 5.93
CA TYR A 65 -4.72 17.06 5.88
C TYR A 65 -4.97 18.05 4.75
N ALA A 66 -6.16 17.96 4.16
CA ALA A 66 -6.63 18.92 3.16
C ALA A 66 -8.10 19.26 3.42
N GLU A 67 -8.44 20.54 3.41
CA GLU A 67 -9.83 20.95 3.28
C GLU A 67 -10.25 20.84 1.82
N VAL A 68 -11.34 20.12 1.55
CA VAL A 68 -11.81 19.85 0.19
C VAL A 68 -13.10 20.59 -0.07
N THR A 69 -13.12 21.39 -1.13
CA THR A 69 -14.30 22.10 -1.63
C THR A 69 -14.54 21.74 -3.10
N VAL A 70 -15.76 21.37 -3.45
CA VAL A 70 -16.16 21.01 -4.82
C VAL A 70 -17.32 21.90 -5.24
N ASN A 71 -17.14 22.66 -6.33
CA ASN A 71 -18.15 23.59 -6.87
C ASN A 71 -18.72 24.56 -5.81
N GLY A 72 -17.87 25.07 -4.91
CA GLY A 72 -18.27 25.98 -3.82
C GLY A 72 -18.83 25.29 -2.57
N THR A 73 -19.07 23.98 -2.61
CA THR A 73 -19.55 23.21 -1.45
C THR A 73 -18.38 22.56 -0.72
N SER A 74 -18.17 22.93 0.54
CA SER A 74 -17.18 22.26 1.39
C SER A 74 -17.60 20.81 1.66
N LEU A 75 -16.69 19.89 1.42
CA LEU A 75 -16.81 18.48 1.80
C LEU A 75 -16.10 18.21 3.14
N GLY A 76 -15.40 19.19 3.71
CA GLY A 76 -14.67 19.14 4.98
C GLY A 76 -13.22 18.66 4.85
N ILE A 77 -12.65 18.19 5.96
CA ILE A 77 -11.23 17.78 6.06
C ILE A 77 -11.03 16.34 5.59
N TYR A 78 -10.07 16.10 4.71
CA TYR A 78 -9.69 14.79 4.16
C TYR A 78 -8.23 14.47 4.49
N SER A 79 -7.87 13.19 4.46
CA SER A 79 -6.46 12.78 4.38
C SER A 79 -5.98 12.83 2.94
N HIS A 80 -5.03 13.72 2.64
CA HIS A 80 -4.28 13.73 1.40
C HIS A 80 -3.10 12.75 1.50
N VAL A 81 -3.22 11.63 0.81
CA VAL A 81 -2.26 10.51 0.85
C VAL A 81 -1.42 10.48 -0.40
N GLU A 82 -0.10 10.37 -0.22
CA GLU A 82 0.85 10.17 -1.30
C GLU A 82 0.51 8.89 -2.08
N THR A 83 0.45 9.00 -3.40
CA THR A 83 0.15 7.84 -4.24
C THR A 83 1.40 6.98 -4.38
N VAL A 84 1.32 5.69 -4.00
CA VAL A 84 2.42 4.72 -4.16
C VAL A 84 2.66 4.43 -5.65
N ARG A 85 3.61 5.16 -6.22
CA ARG A 85 4.08 5.11 -7.61
C ARG A 85 5.56 5.49 -7.67
N LYS A 86 6.10 5.67 -8.88
CA LYS A 86 7.50 6.04 -9.12
C LYS A 86 8.03 7.17 -8.20
N PRO A 87 7.32 8.29 -7.94
CA PRO A 87 7.83 9.32 -7.03
C PRO A 87 8.03 8.80 -5.60
N PHE A 88 7.07 8.05 -5.06
CA PHE A 88 7.18 7.37 -3.77
C PHE A 88 8.39 6.43 -3.72
N LEU A 89 8.56 5.60 -4.77
CA LEU A 89 9.68 4.66 -4.83
C LEU A 89 11.03 5.39 -4.83
N LYS A 90 11.18 6.45 -5.63
CA LYS A 90 12.40 7.27 -5.64
C LYS A 90 12.71 7.89 -4.29
N ARG A 91 11.68 8.37 -3.59
CA ARG A 91 11.83 8.95 -2.26
C ARG A 91 12.32 7.94 -1.23
N VAL A 92 11.77 6.74 -1.24
CA VAL A 92 12.04 5.70 -0.24
C VAL A 92 13.32 4.92 -0.54
N PHE A 93 13.52 4.54 -1.80
CA PHE A 93 14.58 3.61 -2.22
C PHE A 93 15.70 4.28 -3.02
N GLY A 94 15.63 5.59 -3.22
CA GLY A 94 16.57 6.36 -4.05
C GLY A 94 16.39 6.17 -5.56
N ASN A 95 15.52 5.26 -6.00
CA ASN A 95 15.19 4.99 -7.40
C ASN A 95 13.79 4.36 -7.54
N ASP A 96 13.28 4.24 -8.76
CA ASP A 96 12.01 3.57 -9.09
C ASP A 96 12.20 2.24 -9.83
N ASN A 97 13.35 1.59 -9.64
CA ASN A 97 13.68 0.35 -10.34
C ASN A 97 13.01 -0.86 -9.68
N GLY A 98 12.04 -1.42 -10.39
CA GLY A 98 11.38 -2.65 -9.97
C GLY A 98 10.03 -2.80 -10.62
N THR A 99 9.30 -3.81 -10.16
CA THR A 99 7.89 -4.00 -10.52
C THR A 99 7.04 -3.88 -9.26
N LEU A 100 6.08 -2.98 -9.29
CA LEU A 100 5.20 -2.65 -8.17
C LEU A 100 3.82 -3.25 -8.42
N TYR A 101 3.29 -3.92 -7.41
CA TYR A 101 1.95 -4.48 -7.40
C TYR A 101 1.19 -4.04 -6.16
N GLY A 102 -0.12 -3.81 -6.30
CA GLY A 102 -1.05 -3.76 -5.17
C GLY A 102 -1.71 -5.13 -4.97
N GLY A 103 -2.10 -5.42 -3.73
CA GLY A 103 -2.70 -6.68 -3.34
C GLY A 103 -4.15 -6.52 -2.84
N PRO A 104 -5.14 -6.55 -3.74
CA PRO A 104 -6.55 -6.59 -3.35
C PRO A 104 -7.03 -8.03 -3.17
N TYR A 105 -7.19 -8.48 -1.92
CA TYR A 105 -7.65 -9.86 -1.60
C TYR A 105 -6.86 -10.95 -2.33
N VAL A 106 -5.53 -10.91 -2.21
CA VAL A 106 -4.62 -11.81 -2.91
C VAL A 106 -3.46 -12.24 -2.02
N ASP A 107 -3.02 -13.48 -2.22
CA ASP A 107 -1.82 -14.01 -1.61
C ASP A 107 -1.07 -14.91 -2.62
N PHE A 108 0.05 -15.49 -2.20
CA PHE A 108 0.93 -16.30 -3.04
C PHE A 108 0.43 -17.72 -3.29
N TYR A 109 -0.82 -17.90 -3.73
CA TYR A 109 -1.36 -19.21 -4.09
C TYR A 109 -1.09 -19.61 -5.55
N PRO A 110 -0.97 -20.91 -5.85
CA PRO A 110 -0.87 -21.40 -7.23
C PRO A 110 -2.01 -20.88 -8.13
N GLY A 111 -1.66 -20.25 -9.25
CA GLY A 111 -2.61 -19.72 -10.23
C GLY A 111 -3.19 -18.33 -9.90
N TRP A 112 -2.81 -17.73 -8.76
CA TRP A 112 -3.29 -16.41 -8.34
C TRP A 112 -2.37 -15.27 -8.74
N GLU A 113 -1.28 -15.56 -9.47
CA GLU A 113 -0.29 -14.54 -9.80
C GLU A 113 -0.88 -13.36 -10.56
N GLY A 114 -1.98 -13.55 -11.30
CA GLY A 114 -2.66 -12.50 -12.07
C GLY A 114 -3.51 -11.55 -11.21
N SER A 115 -3.85 -11.95 -9.98
CA SER A 115 -4.72 -11.20 -9.07
C SER A 115 -4.01 -10.01 -8.42
N PHE A 116 -2.68 -10.01 -8.36
CA PHE A 116 -1.92 -8.83 -7.95
C PHE A 116 -2.10 -7.71 -8.99
N GLU A 117 -2.52 -6.53 -8.56
CA GLU A 117 -2.79 -5.40 -9.46
C GLU A 117 -1.47 -4.73 -9.89
N HIS A 118 -1.10 -4.84 -11.17
CA HIS A 118 0.12 -4.22 -11.69
C HIS A 118 0.03 -2.69 -11.66
N LYS A 119 0.97 -2.04 -10.96
CA LYS A 119 1.02 -0.57 -10.82
C LYS A 119 2.08 0.06 -11.71
N SER A 120 3.26 -0.57 -11.83
CA SER A 120 4.36 -0.10 -12.69
C SER A 120 5.47 -1.15 -12.84
N GLY A 121 6.36 -0.95 -13.81
CA GLY A 121 7.52 -1.82 -14.04
C GLY A 121 7.27 -2.93 -15.06
N LYS A 122 8.19 -3.89 -15.18
CA LYS A 122 8.09 -4.98 -16.16
C LYS A 122 7.25 -6.12 -15.59
N ASP A 123 5.98 -6.20 -16.01
CA ASP A 123 5.01 -7.15 -15.44
C ASP A 123 5.45 -8.61 -15.59
N ASN A 124 5.82 -9.05 -16.81
CA ASN A 124 6.26 -10.43 -17.07
C ASN A 124 7.42 -10.89 -16.15
N ARG A 125 8.32 -9.97 -15.75
CA ARG A 125 9.41 -10.29 -14.81
C ARG A 125 8.88 -10.42 -13.38
N GLY A 126 8.02 -9.50 -12.96
CA GLY A 126 7.43 -9.53 -11.62
C GLY A 126 6.58 -10.78 -11.41
N ARG A 127 5.71 -11.14 -12.37
CA ARG A 127 4.90 -12.37 -12.31
C ARG A 127 5.75 -13.63 -12.20
N LYS A 128 6.90 -13.71 -12.91
CA LYS A 128 7.82 -14.85 -12.78
C LYS A 128 8.35 -15.00 -11.34
N LYS A 129 8.66 -13.89 -10.67
CA LYS A 129 9.13 -13.91 -9.29
C LYS A 129 8.01 -14.23 -8.30
N ILE A 130 6.79 -13.73 -8.52
CA ILE A 130 5.60 -14.14 -7.74
C ILE A 130 5.41 -15.66 -7.83
N LYS A 131 5.44 -16.23 -9.04
CA LYS A 131 5.36 -17.69 -9.24
C LYS A 131 6.48 -18.46 -8.53
N GLN A 132 7.70 -17.93 -8.58
CA GLN A 132 8.84 -18.54 -7.90
C GLN A 132 8.62 -18.57 -6.38
N LEU A 133 8.18 -17.47 -5.79
CA LEU A 133 7.87 -17.40 -4.36
C LEU A 133 6.72 -18.33 -3.98
N THR A 134 5.63 -18.34 -4.76
CA THR A 134 4.54 -19.32 -4.58
C THR A 134 5.06 -20.75 -4.57
N LYS A 135 5.93 -21.12 -5.51
CA LYS A 135 6.50 -22.47 -5.54
C LYS A 135 7.33 -22.80 -4.28
N VAL A 136 8.08 -21.84 -3.76
CA VAL A 136 8.84 -22.01 -2.50
C VAL A 136 7.88 -22.20 -1.32
N LEU A 137 6.81 -21.42 -1.24
CA LEU A 137 5.82 -21.50 -0.17
C LEU A 137 5.02 -22.82 -0.18
N GLU A 138 4.84 -23.43 -1.36
CA GLU A 138 4.18 -24.73 -1.52
C GLU A 138 5.12 -25.92 -1.28
N SER A 139 6.43 -25.69 -1.08
CA SER A 139 7.37 -26.79 -0.83
C SER A 139 7.25 -27.30 0.60
N GLU A 140 7.21 -28.63 0.77
CA GLU A 140 7.19 -29.28 2.09
C GLU A 140 8.61 -29.41 2.70
N ASP A 141 9.61 -28.80 2.05
CA ASP A 141 11.00 -28.90 2.46
C ASP A 141 11.25 -28.11 3.75
N GLY A 142 11.84 -28.75 4.77
CA GLY A 142 12.07 -28.18 6.11
C GLY A 142 13.05 -27.00 6.21
N ASN A 143 13.44 -26.38 5.08
CA ASN A 143 14.29 -25.18 5.03
C ASN A 143 13.57 -23.97 4.40
N THR A 144 12.27 -23.85 4.69
CA THR A 144 11.36 -22.89 4.05
C THR A 144 11.78 -21.44 4.27
N GLU A 145 12.25 -21.06 5.45
CA GLU A 145 12.63 -19.67 5.76
C GLU A 145 13.84 -19.19 4.95
N GLN A 146 14.89 -20.01 4.85
CA GLN A 146 16.06 -19.67 4.04
C GLN A 146 15.68 -19.52 2.57
N ALA A 147 14.87 -20.44 2.03
CA ALA A 147 14.40 -20.38 0.66
C ALA A 147 13.52 -19.15 0.38
N ILE A 148 12.67 -18.75 1.34
CA ILE A 148 11.91 -17.49 1.26
C ILE A 148 12.87 -16.30 1.28
N GLY A 149 13.89 -16.30 2.15
CA GLY A 149 14.88 -15.23 2.29
C GLY A 149 15.72 -14.96 1.02
N GLU A 150 15.87 -15.95 0.14
CA GLU A 150 16.47 -15.73 -1.19
C GLU A 150 15.57 -14.90 -2.13
N LEU A 151 14.28 -14.81 -1.83
CA LEU A 151 13.27 -14.17 -2.66
C LEU A 151 12.66 -12.92 -2.03
N VAL A 152 12.65 -12.83 -0.70
CA VAL A 152 11.97 -11.81 0.09
C VAL A 152 13.00 -11.16 1.02
N ASP A 153 12.92 -9.84 1.13
CA ASP A 153 13.62 -9.14 2.21
C ASP A 153 12.89 -9.41 3.53
N LEU A 154 13.39 -10.39 4.30
CA LEU A 154 12.74 -10.88 5.52
C LEU A 154 12.66 -9.81 6.60
N ASP A 155 13.71 -8.99 6.77
CA ASP A 155 13.71 -7.91 7.76
C ASP A 155 12.61 -6.89 7.47
N SER A 156 12.47 -6.49 6.21
CA SER A 156 11.40 -5.59 5.77
C SER A 156 10.02 -6.24 5.96
N PHE A 157 9.88 -7.53 5.66
CA PHE A 157 8.63 -8.26 5.85
C PHE A 157 8.25 -8.37 7.32
N TYR A 158 9.17 -8.76 8.21
CA TYR A 158 8.91 -8.89 9.64
C TYR A 158 8.58 -7.55 10.28
N THR A 159 9.26 -6.48 9.89
CA THR A 159 8.94 -5.12 10.35
C THR A 159 7.52 -4.73 9.92
N PHE A 160 7.17 -4.93 8.66
CA PHE A 160 5.82 -4.70 8.15
C PHE A 160 4.76 -5.53 8.91
N TRP A 161 5.02 -6.83 9.08
CA TRP A 161 4.11 -7.77 9.73
C TRP A 161 3.91 -7.43 11.22
N ALA A 162 4.98 -7.09 11.94
CA ALA A 162 4.90 -6.65 13.33
C ALA A 162 4.07 -5.37 13.47
N MET A 163 4.26 -4.38 12.58
CA MET A 163 3.50 -3.13 12.60
C MET A 163 2.01 -3.34 12.29
N GLU A 164 1.67 -4.22 11.34
CA GLU A 164 0.28 -4.62 11.08
C GLU A 164 -0.39 -5.24 12.30
N GLY A 165 0.33 -6.14 13.00
CA GLY A 165 -0.13 -6.78 14.22
C GLY A 165 -0.33 -5.79 15.38
N LEU A 166 0.65 -4.90 15.61
CA LEU A 166 0.59 -3.89 16.67
C LEU A 166 -0.57 -2.90 16.51
N PHE A 167 -0.94 -2.56 15.27
CA PHE A 167 -2.04 -1.64 14.99
C PHE A 167 -3.40 -2.32 14.84
N GLY A 168 -3.43 -3.66 14.83
CA GLY A 168 -4.66 -4.41 14.62
C GLY A 168 -5.29 -4.12 13.26
N LEU A 169 -4.47 -4.03 12.20
CA LEU A 169 -4.93 -3.78 10.83
C LEU A 169 -5.64 -5.02 10.25
N TRP A 170 -6.88 -5.23 10.68
CA TRP A 170 -7.65 -6.43 10.37
C TRP A 170 -7.96 -6.61 8.87
N ASP A 171 -8.03 -5.53 8.09
CA ASP A 171 -8.19 -5.57 6.62
C ASP A 171 -6.86 -5.35 5.87
N GLY A 172 -5.72 -5.46 6.57
CA GLY A 172 -4.39 -5.47 5.97
C GLY A 172 -4.00 -6.83 5.40
N TYR A 173 -2.72 -7.00 5.06
CA TYR A 173 -2.21 -8.26 4.52
C TYR A 173 -2.36 -9.38 5.57
N SER A 174 -1.95 -9.08 6.81
CA SER A 174 -1.85 -10.05 7.89
C SER A 174 -3.22 -10.55 8.35
N GLY A 175 -4.23 -9.67 8.28
CA GLY A 175 -5.61 -10.01 8.61
C GLY A 175 -6.36 -10.64 7.43
N ASN A 176 -6.45 -9.92 6.30
CA ASN A 176 -7.39 -10.24 5.23
C ASN A 176 -6.74 -10.30 3.83
N LYS A 177 -5.41 -10.38 3.75
CA LYS A 177 -4.66 -10.51 2.48
C LYS A 177 -5.02 -9.37 1.51
N ASN A 178 -5.24 -8.19 2.06
CA ASN A 178 -5.76 -7.03 1.35
C ASN A 178 -4.91 -5.79 1.68
N ASN A 179 -5.07 -4.70 0.92
CA ASN A 179 -4.49 -3.39 1.25
C ASN A 179 -2.97 -3.40 1.53
N PHE A 180 -2.19 -4.04 0.66
CA PHE A 180 -0.73 -4.02 0.71
C PHE A 180 -0.12 -3.80 -0.68
N PHE A 181 1.11 -3.31 -0.73
CA PHE A 181 1.91 -3.36 -1.96
C PHE A 181 3.09 -4.30 -1.81
N ILE A 182 3.50 -4.87 -2.94
CA ILE A 182 4.82 -5.51 -3.07
C ILE A 182 5.64 -4.80 -4.14
N LEU A 183 6.92 -4.59 -3.85
CA LEU A 183 7.92 -4.11 -4.80
C LEU A 183 8.96 -5.20 -5.02
N ILE A 184 9.09 -5.65 -6.26
CA ILE A 184 10.15 -6.57 -6.67
C ILE A 184 11.30 -5.73 -7.21
N ARG A 185 12.37 -5.57 -6.43
CA ARG A 185 13.47 -4.64 -6.72
C ARG A 185 14.44 -5.17 -7.76
N ILE A 186 15.11 -4.24 -8.45
CA ILE A 186 16.20 -4.54 -9.39
C ILE A 186 17.44 -3.76 -8.92
N PRO A 187 18.64 -4.38 -8.87
CA PRO A 187 18.98 -5.71 -9.41
C PRO A 187 18.79 -6.89 -8.45
N THR A 188 18.50 -6.65 -7.17
CA THR A 188 18.50 -7.70 -6.12
C THR A 188 17.44 -8.79 -6.34
N ASN A 189 16.36 -8.51 -7.08
CA ASN A 189 15.22 -9.39 -7.27
C ASN A 189 14.52 -9.79 -5.96
N SER A 190 14.74 -9.05 -4.87
CA SER A 190 14.07 -9.26 -3.59
C SER A 190 12.70 -8.58 -3.60
N THR A 191 11.71 -9.23 -3.02
CA THR A 191 10.38 -8.68 -2.77
C THR A 191 10.38 -7.90 -1.46
N PHE A 192 9.88 -6.66 -1.51
CA PHE A 192 9.66 -5.78 -0.37
C PHE A 192 8.17 -5.56 -0.17
N TYR A 193 7.72 -5.56 1.08
CA TYR A 193 6.34 -5.24 1.45
C TYR A 193 6.24 -3.77 1.86
N LEU A 194 5.15 -3.12 1.44
CA LEU A 194 4.85 -1.73 1.78
C LEU A 194 3.42 -1.66 2.30
N GLY A 195 3.20 -0.87 3.35
CA GLY A 195 1.84 -0.60 3.84
C GLY A 195 1.06 0.25 2.83
N GLU A 196 -0.11 -0.23 2.36
CA GLU A 196 -0.93 0.52 1.40
C GLU A 196 -2.02 1.36 2.05
N GLN A 197 -2.82 0.78 2.95
CA GLN A 197 -4.08 1.40 3.35
C GLN A 197 -4.43 1.17 4.80
N ILE A 198 -4.12 2.17 5.62
CA ILE A 198 -4.67 2.29 6.97
C ILE A 198 -6.01 3.01 6.83
N ARG A 199 -7.08 2.25 6.60
CA ARG A 199 -8.44 2.79 6.38
C ARG A 199 -9.39 2.52 7.51
N ASP A 200 -9.14 1.46 8.26
CA ASP A 200 -10.00 0.99 9.30
C ASP A 200 -9.32 1.18 10.64
N LEU A 201 -10.13 1.63 11.60
CA LEU A 201 -9.80 1.87 13.01
C LEU A 201 -8.55 1.08 13.42
N MET A 202 -7.47 1.78 13.78
CA MET A 202 -6.55 1.19 14.75
C MET A 202 -7.43 0.79 15.92
N VAL A 203 -7.48 -0.50 16.25
CA VAL A 203 -8.40 -1.02 17.26
C VAL A 203 -8.01 -0.40 18.61
N ALA A 204 -8.57 0.77 18.90
CA ALA A 204 -8.61 1.32 20.23
C ALA A 204 -9.72 0.59 21.00
N ASN A 205 -9.56 -0.72 21.22
CA ASN A 205 -10.18 -1.38 22.38
C ASN A 205 -9.37 -1.03 23.65
N LEU A 206 -9.10 0.27 23.85
CA LEU A 206 -8.62 0.80 25.12
C LEU A 206 -9.76 1.38 25.97
N MET A 207 -11.01 1.17 25.58
CA MET A 207 -12.18 1.45 26.41
C MET A 207 -13.27 0.39 26.21
N SER A 208 -13.15 -0.73 26.92
CA SER A 208 -14.30 -1.50 27.41
C SER A 208 -13.88 -2.26 28.66
#